data_AF-A0A6V8CV62-F1
#
_entry.id   AF-A0A6V8CV62-F1
#
_cell.length_a   1.000
_cell.length_b   1.000
_cell.length_c   1.000
_cell.angle_alpha   90.00
_cell.angle_beta   90.00
_cell.angle_gamma   90.00
#
_symmetry.space_group_name_H-M   'P 1'
#
loop_
_entity.id
_entity.type
_entity.pdbx_description
1 polymer ?
#
loop_
_entity_poly.entity_id
_entity_poly.type
_entity_poly.pdbx_seq_one_letter_code
_entity_poly.pdbx_strand_id
1 'polypeptide(L)'
;NDNGVLDSNEIDQTTYICNGADGSESLNGSSAWGINFSNSLDQRWGSGSSTMDGSQSFTFTTAFSSGCSGVFIQRNTPGSTEIFPVTGCTQTGFTIDRNNDVDGVHNFWYFAVGW
;
A
#
# COMPACT_ATOMS: atom_id res chain seq x y z
N ASN A 1 -24.95 21.63 41.89
CA ASN A 1 -24.63 22.55 43.01
C ASN A 1 -23.81 23.66 42.39
N ASP A 2 -24.42 24.82 42.12
CA ASP A 2 -23.89 25.93 41.28
C ASP A 2 -22.62 26.63 41.80
N ASN A 3 -21.56 25.88 42.12
CA ASN A 3 -20.25 26.37 42.54
C ASN A 3 -19.32 26.66 41.34
N GLY A 4 -19.77 26.42 40.12
CA GLY A 4 -19.04 26.68 38.88
C GLY A 4 -18.01 25.60 38.51
N VAL A 5 -18.02 24.44 39.17
CA VAL A 5 -17.17 23.29 38.86
C VAL A 5 -18.06 22.06 38.70
N LEU A 6 -17.78 21.21 37.71
CA LEU A 6 -18.56 19.99 37.45
C LEU A 6 -18.20 18.91 38.49
N ASP A 7 -19.08 18.71 39.47
CA ASP A 7 -18.95 17.70 40.50
C ASP A 7 -19.56 16.35 40.06
N SER A 8 -19.16 15.26 40.71
CA SER A 8 -19.62 13.89 40.36
C SER A 8 -21.13 13.71 40.43
N ASN A 9 -21.81 14.49 41.26
CA ASN A 9 -23.27 14.45 41.43
C ASN A 9 -24.01 15.26 40.38
N GLU A 10 -23.29 15.97 39.50
CA GLU A 10 -23.83 16.77 38.40
C GLU A 10 -23.69 16.05 37.04
N ILE A 11 -23.03 14.89 37.03
CA ILE A 11 -22.83 14.08 35.82
C ILE A 11 -23.99 13.08 35.71
N ASP A 12 -24.96 13.37 34.84
CA ASP A 12 -26.10 12.48 34.58
C ASP A 12 -25.72 11.22 33.79
N GLN A 13 -24.77 11.34 32.85
CA GLN A 13 -24.28 10.23 32.03
C GLN A 13 -22.82 10.44 31.60
N THR A 14 -22.10 9.32 31.48
CA THR A 14 -20.77 9.27 30.84
C THR A 14 -20.82 8.30 29.68
N THR A 15 -20.49 8.77 28.48
CA THR A 15 -20.32 7.91 27.30
C THR A 15 -18.88 7.99 26.83
N TYR A 16 -18.29 6.82 26.60
CA TYR A 16 -16.98 6.70 25.98
C TYR A 16 -17.16 6.63 24.46
N ILE A 17 -16.61 7.61 23.75
CA ILE A 17 -16.55 7.59 22.29
C ILE A 17 -15.21 6.96 21.91
N CYS A 18 -15.26 5.80 21.27
CA CYS A 18 -14.09 5.28 20.57
C CYS A 18 -14.01 5.98 19.21
N ASN A 19 -13.01 6.83 19.02
CA ASN A 19 -12.63 7.23 17.68
C ASN A 19 -12.18 5.93 16.98
N GLY A 20 -12.88 5.53 15.91
CA GLY A 20 -12.51 4.36 15.12
C GLY A 20 -11.07 4.48 14.60
N ALA A 21 -10.61 3.47 13.84
CA ALA A 21 -9.31 3.59 13.18
C ALA A 21 -9.24 4.87 12.35
N ASP A 22 -8.10 5.57 12.41
CA ASP A 22 -7.87 6.77 11.63
C ASP A 22 -8.08 6.47 10.14
N GLY A 23 -8.70 7.41 9.42
CA GLY A 23 -8.81 7.33 7.97
C GLY A 23 -7.43 7.42 7.33
N SER A 24 -7.24 6.80 6.16
CA SER A 24 -6.01 6.94 5.39
C SER A 24 -5.82 8.40 4.99
N GLU A 25 -4.68 9.00 5.35
CA GLU A 25 -4.37 10.36 4.91
C GLU A 25 -4.22 10.41 3.37
N SER A 26 -5.01 11.29 2.71
CA SER A 26 -4.78 11.62 1.30
C SER A 26 -3.65 12.66 1.21
N LEU A 27 -2.57 12.34 0.51
CA LEU A 27 -1.48 13.26 0.20
C LEU A 27 -1.91 14.31 -0.84
N ASN A 28 -2.87 15.19 -0.52
CA ASN A 28 -3.32 16.25 -1.42
C ASN A 28 -2.25 17.36 -1.57
N GLY A 29 -1.24 17.11 -2.38
CA GLY A 29 -0.16 18.05 -2.68
C GLY A 29 0.12 18.10 -4.17
N SER A 30 -0.62 18.94 -4.91
CA SER A 30 -0.32 19.27 -6.30
C SER A 30 0.91 20.17 -6.36
N SER A 31 2.11 19.60 -6.26
CA SER A 31 3.33 20.33 -6.56
C SER A 31 3.56 20.36 -8.08
N ALA A 32 4.00 21.50 -8.61
CA ALA A 32 4.18 21.75 -10.05
C ALA A 32 5.23 20.87 -10.76
N TRP A 33 5.73 19.81 -10.10
CA TRP A 33 6.76 18.90 -10.59
C TRP A 33 6.54 17.41 -10.26
N GLY A 34 5.42 17.00 -9.65
CA GLY A 34 5.27 15.58 -9.31
C GLY A 34 3.92 15.19 -8.73
N ILE A 35 3.37 14.10 -9.31
CA ILE A 35 2.24 13.25 -8.89
C ILE A 35 1.01 14.03 -8.39
N ASN A 36 -0.02 14.11 -9.22
CA ASN A 36 -1.32 14.67 -8.82
C ASN A 36 -2.10 13.61 -8.02
N PHE A 37 -2.07 13.74 -6.70
CA PHE A 37 -2.91 12.95 -5.81
C PHE A 37 -4.32 13.54 -5.85
N SER A 38 -5.16 13.03 -6.75
CA SER A 38 -6.60 13.18 -6.58
C SER A 38 -7.06 12.31 -5.41
N ASN A 39 -8.22 12.62 -4.84
CA ASN A 39 -8.82 11.93 -3.68
C ASN A 39 -9.06 10.40 -3.87
N SER A 40 -8.65 9.83 -5.00
CA SER A 40 -8.86 8.43 -5.37
C SER A 40 -7.58 7.77 -5.88
N LEU A 41 -6.40 8.38 -5.73
CA LEU A 41 -5.13 7.72 -6.03
C LEU A 41 -4.61 6.98 -4.80
N ASP A 42 -4.62 5.65 -4.88
CA ASP A 42 -3.99 4.79 -3.88
C ASP A 42 -2.57 4.42 -4.30
N GLN A 43 -1.65 4.38 -3.34
CA GLN A 43 -0.27 3.92 -3.55
C GLN A 43 0.08 2.80 -2.60
N ARG A 44 0.85 1.83 -3.06
CA ARG A 44 1.42 0.74 -2.23
C ARG A 44 2.90 0.61 -2.56
N TRP A 45 3.68 0.19 -1.57
CA TRP A 45 5.09 -0.14 -1.77
C TRP A 45 5.46 -1.30 -0.87
N GLY A 46 6.53 -1.98 -1.21
CA GLY A 46 7.04 -3.07 -0.40
C GLY A 46 8.19 -3.78 -1.07
N SER A 47 8.49 -4.97 -0.58
CA SER A 47 9.50 -5.86 -1.14
C SER A 47 8.95 -7.27 -1.31
N GLY A 48 9.57 -8.04 -2.19
CA GLY A 48 9.29 -9.45 -2.38
C GLY A 48 10.55 -10.22 -2.73
N SER A 49 10.47 -11.53 -2.55
CA SER A 49 11.49 -12.49 -2.98
C SER A 49 10.84 -13.44 -3.96
N SER A 50 11.26 -13.39 -5.22
CA SER A 50 10.82 -14.37 -6.19
C SER A 50 11.71 -15.60 -6.14
N THR A 51 11.08 -16.77 -6.07
CA THR A 51 11.76 -18.05 -5.74
C THR A 51 11.72 -19.06 -6.87
N MET A 52 10.96 -18.78 -7.93
CA MET A 52 10.80 -19.66 -9.07
C MET A 52 10.72 -18.84 -10.35
N ASP A 53 11.00 -19.49 -11.46
CA ASP A 53 10.77 -18.93 -12.78
C ASP A 53 9.32 -19.09 -13.22
N GLY A 54 8.97 -18.39 -14.29
CA GLY A 54 7.59 -18.28 -14.72
C GLY A 54 6.76 -17.42 -13.78
N SER A 55 5.45 -17.68 -13.80
CA SER A 55 4.45 -16.89 -13.08
C SER A 55 4.51 -17.09 -11.57
N GLN A 56 4.61 -15.98 -10.82
CA GLN A 56 4.54 -15.93 -9.36
C GLN A 56 3.75 -14.72 -8.88
N SER A 57 2.82 -14.95 -7.95
CA SER A 57 1.96 -13.89 -7.39
C SER A 57 2.42 -13.43 -6.00
N PHE A 58 2.20 -12.14 -5.74
CA PHE A 58 2.52 -11.46 -4.49
C PHE A 58 1.31 -10.64 -4.03
N THR A 59 1.14 -10.48 -2.72
CA THR A 59 0.04 -9.70 -2.14
C THR A 59 0.55 -8.36 -1.62
N PHE A 60 -0.26 -7.33 -1.77
CA PHE A 60 -0.04 -6.07 -1.06
C PHE A 60 -0.33 -6.24 0.43
N THR A 61 0.35 -5.47 1.28
CA THR A 61 0.05 -5.45 2.72
C THR A 61 -1.38 -4.97 3.00
N THR A 62 -1.86 -4.03 2.19
CA THR A 62 -3.24 -3.56 2.18
C THR A 62 -3.76 -3.52 0.75
N ALA A 63 -4.98 -3.99 0.53
CA ALA A 63 -5.61 -3.97 -0.78
C ALA A 63 -5.85 -2.52 -1.25
N PHE A 64 -5.85 -2.29 -2.56
CA PHE A 64 -6.36 -1.07 -3.18
C PHE A 64 -7.86 -0.90 -2.88
N SER A 65 -8.33 0.35 -2.85
CA SER A 65 -9.73 0.64 -2.53
C SER A 65 -10.71 0.05 -3.55
N SER A 66 -10.30 -0.09 -4.81
CA SER A 66 -11.09 -0.71 -5.89
C SER A 66 -10.24 -1.53 -6.86
N GLY A 67 -9.13 -0.99 -7.37
CA GLY A 67 -8.38 -1.60 -8.46
C GLY A 67 -6.93 -1.16 -8.53
N CYS A 68 -6.15 -1.91 -9.31
CA CYS A 68 -4.74 -1.60 -9.55
C CYS A 68 -4.52 -1.08 -10.97
N SER A 69 -3.80 0.03 -11.09
CA SER A 69 -3.38 0.61 -12.38
C SER A 69 -2.04 0.04 -12.85
N GLY A 70 -1.13 -0.28 -11.92
CA GLY A 70 0.17 -0.83 -12.30
C GLY A 70 1.11 -1.01 -11.12
N VAL A 71 2.15 -1.82 -11.35
CA VAL A 71 3.24 -2.09 -10.41
C VAL A 71 4.57 -1.91 -11.12
N PHE A 72 5.48 -1.19 -10.49
CA PHE A 72 6.84 -0.96 -10.92
C PHE A 72 7.77 -1.72 -9.99
N ILE A 73 8.60 -2.57 -10.57
CA ILE A 73 9.51 -3.44 -9.81
C ILE A 73 10.95 -3.02 -10.08
N GLN A 74 11.75 -2.99 -9.02
CA GLN A 74 13.19 -2.85 -9.08
C GLN A 74 13.83 -4.05 -8.39
N ARG A 75 14.78 -4.74 -9.06
CA ARG A 75 15.54 -5.82 -8.42
C ARG A 75 16.62 -5.27 -7.49
N ASN A 76 16.84 -5.96 -6.37
CA ASN A 76 17.86 -5.66 -5.34
C ASN A 76 19.16 -6.44 -5.54
N THR A 77 19.25 -7.30 -6.55
CA THR A 77 20.46 -8.08 -6.81
C THR A 77 21.48 -7.23 -7.57
N PRO A 78 22.71 -6.99 -7.06
CA PRO A 78 23.73 -6.26 -7.81
C PRO A 78 24.06 -6.95 -9.15
N GLY A 79 24.29 -6.16 -10.20
CA GLY A 79 24.62 -6.69 -11.54
C GLY A 79 23.45 -7.33 -12.28
N SER A 80 22.25 -7.26 -11.72
CA SER A 80 21.00 -7.70 -12.35
C SER A 80 20.79 -7.10 -13.75
N THR A 81 20.68 -7.95 -14.78
CA THR A 81 20.33 -7.52 -16.15
C THR A 81 18.92 -7.87 -16.59
N GLU A 82 18.28 -8.84 -15.94
CA GLU A 82 16.93 -9.30 -16.30
C GLU A 82 15.83 -8.48 -15.61
N ILE A 83 14.72 -8.31 -16.31
CA ILE A 83 13.52 -7.61 -15.83
C ILE A 83 12.54 -8.63 -15.25
N PHE A 84 11.83 -8.27 -14.19
CA PHE A 84 10.68 -9.04 -13.69
C PHE A 84 9.39 -8.39 -14.18
N PRO A 85 8.85 -8.81 -15.34
CA PRO A 85 7.66 -8.18 -15.91
C PRO A 85 6.46 -8.47 -15.03
N VAL A 86 5.71 -7.42 -14.72
CA VAL A 86 4.41 -7.54 -14.04
C VAL A 86 3.38 -7.91 -15.10
N THR A 87 2.84 -9.12 -15.02
CA THR A 87 1.87 -9.67 -15.98
C THR A 87 0.44 -9.59 -15.48
N GLY A 88 0.24 -9.30 -14.19
CA GLY A 88 -1.08 -9.07 -13.63
C GLY A 88 -1.04 -8.11 -12.46
N CYS A 89 -2.09 -7.30 -12.32
CA CYS A 89 -2.34 -6.54 -11.11
C CYS A 89 -3.81 -6.59 -10.73
N THR A 90 -4.09 -6.83 -9.46
CA THR A 90 -5.44 -6.92 -8.89
C THR A 90 -5.54 -5.97 -7.72
N GLN A 91 -6.74 -5.86 -7.14
CA GLN A 91 -6.96 -5.07 -5.94
C GLN A 91 -6.05 -5.52 -4.77
N THR A 92 -5.73 -6.80 -4.67
CA THR A 92 -5.04 -7.39 -3.50
C THR A 92 -3.59 -7.76 -3.75
N GLY A 93 -3.12 -7.72 -5.00
CA GLY A 93 -1.77 -8.14 -5.33
C GLY A 93 -1.40 -7.99 -6.79
N PHE A 94 -0.31 -8.64 -7.18
CA PHE A 94 0.23 -8.61 -8.53
C PHE A 94 0.93 -9.92 -8.85
N THR A 95 1.12 -10.16 -10.14
CA THR A 95 1.81 -11.35 -10.67
C THR A 95 2.98 -10.87 -11.50
N ILE A 96 4.14 -11.49 -11.27
CA ILE A 96 5.31 -11.36 -12.14
C ILE A 96 5.47 -12.64 -12.95
N ASP A 97 6.09 -12.55 -14.12
CA ASP A 97 6.43 -13.73 -14.93
C ASP A 97 7.92 -13.71 -15.30
N ARG A 98 8.74 -14.47 -14.57
CA ARG A 98 10.19 -14.47 -14.76
C ARG A 98 10.60 -15.31 -15.97
N ASN A 99 11.61 -14.84 -16.70
CA ASN A 99 12.28 -15.68 -17.70
C ASN A 99 12.87 -16.92 -17.01
N ASN A 100 12.72 -18.08 -17.66
CA ASN A 100 13.20 -19.39 -17.26
C ASN A 100 14.73 -19.51 -17.11
N ASP A 101 15.49 -18.54 -17.60
CA ASP A 101 16.96 -18.52 -17.50
C ASP A 101 17.45 -17.85 -16.20
N VAL A 102 16.55 -17.33 -15.36
CA VAL A 102 16.93 -16.62 -14.13
C VAL A 102 16.99 -17.59 -12.96
N ASP A 103 18.15 -18.14 -12.65
CA ASP A 103 18.23 -19.11 -11.54
C ASP A 103 18.14 -18.47 -10.14
N GLY A 104 17.48 -19.19 -9.22
CA GLY A 104 17.54 -18.93 -7.78
C GLY A 104 16.55 -17.88 -7.25
N VAL A 105 16.79 -17.47 -6.00
CA VAL A 105 15.94 -16.51 -5.29
C VAL A 105 16.43 -15.08 -5.55
N HIS A 106 15.52 -14.23 -6.01
CA HIS A 106 15.82 -12.84 -6.34
C HIS A 106 14.91 -11.88 -5.59
N ASN A 107 15.54 -10.96 -4.85
CA ASN A 107 14.83 -9.95 -4.08
C ASN A 107 14.54 -8.72 -4.94
N PHE A 108 13.41 -8.08 -4.68
CA PHE A 108 12.99 -6.87 -5.37
C PHE A 108 12.20 -5.95 -4.43
N TRP A 109 12.14 -4.67 -4.79
CA TRP A 109 11.18 -3.72 -4.25
C TRP A 109 10.13 -3.42 -5.31
N TYR A 110 8.94 -3.02 -4.85
CA TYR A 110 7.89 -2.57 -5.74
C TYR A 110 7.28 -1.26 -5.26
N PHE A 111 6.80 -0.49 -6.23
CA PHE A 111 5.89 0.63 -6.05
C PHE A 111 4.67 0.38 -6.94
N ALA A 112 3.47 0.50 -6.40
CA ALA A 112 2.23 0.23 -7.11
C ALA A 112 1.26 1.40 -6.95
N VAL A 113 0.45 1.61 -7.97
CA VAL A 113 -0.57 2.66 -8.04
C VAL A 113 -1.91 2.07 -8.43
N GLY A 114 -2.97 2.60 -7.84
CA GLY A 114 -4.33 2.12 -8.01
C GLY A 114 -5.34 3.18 -7.56
N TRP A 115 -6.58 2.74 -7.37
CA TRP A 115 -7.69 3.56 -6.88
C TRP A 115 -8.67 2.71 -6.08
#